data_AF-A0A357G5J2-F1
#
_entry.id   AF-A0A357G5J2-F1
#
_cell.length_a   1.000
_cell.length_b   1.000
_cell.length_c   1.000
_cell.angle_alpha   90.00
_cell.angle_beta   90.00
_cell.angle_gamma   90.00
#
_symmetry.space_group_name_H-M   'P 1'
#
loop_
_entity.id
_entity.type
_entity.pdbx_description
1 polymer ?
#
loop_
_entity_poly.entity_id
_entity_poly.type
_entity_poly.pdbx_seq_one_letter_code
_entity_poly.pdbx_strand_id
1 'polypeptide(L)'
;MKKIACILILVALFSLKLSMAEATEYSATVSVTNLLPVIASRPVEGNSIGYTRIYFSAVTNFGTCRTTAADLQSTTANNHVLAILLTAFAQGKSVTVYVDSTLTNEDVCQVTVLTVPQ
;
A
#
# COMPACT_ATOMS: atom_id res chain seq x y z
N MET A 1 -18.36 4.37 -49.78
CA MET A 1 -17.20 3.77 -49.09
C MET A 1 -16.73 4.55 -47.86
N LYS A 2 -16.66 5.90 -47.86
CA LYS A 2 -16.28 6.71 -46.68
C LYS A 2 -17.13 6.53 -45.41
N LYS A 3 -18.44 6.24 -45.54
CA LYS A 3 -19.35 6.10 -44.38
C LYS A 3 -19.16 4.80 -43.58
N ILE A 4 -18.67 3.73 -44.22
CA ILE A 4 -18.46 2.42 -43.58
C ILE A 4 -17.18 2.43 -42.72
N ALA A 5 -16.16 3.18 -43.15
CA ALA A 5 -14.91 3.34 -42.41
C ALA A 5 -15.09 4.06 -41.06
N CYS A 6 -15.97 5.06 -40.97
CA CYS A 6 -16.27 5.75 -39.70
C CYS A 6 -16.96 4.85 -38.67
N ILE A 7 -17.83 3.94 -39.12
CA ILE A 7 -18.60 3.06 -38.23
C ILE A 7 -17.68 2.01 -37.59
N LEU A 8 -16.72 1.48 -38.36
CA LEU A 8 -15.74 0.51 -37.85
C LEU A 8 -14.80 1.13 -36.79
N ILE A 9 -14.41 2.39 -36.96
CA ILE A 9 -13.59 3.10 -35.96
C ILE A 9 -14.38 3.33 -34.67
N LEU A 10 -15.69 3.63 -34.76
CA LEU A 10 -16.54 3.84 -33.58
C LEU A 10 -16.76 2.55 -32.77
N VAL A 11 -16.91 1.40 -33.46
CA VAL A 11 -17.06 0.08 -32.80
C VAL A 11 -15.75 -0.39 -32.16
N ALA A 12 -14.61 -0.07 -32.77
CA ALA A 12 -13.29 -0.36 -32.19
C ALA A 12 -13.02 0.43 -30.90
N LEU A 13 -13.48 1.69 -30.83
CA LEU A 13 -13.35 2.52 -29.62
C LEU A 13 -14.27 2.08 -28.48
N PHE A 14 -15.45 1.51 -28.78
CA PHE A 14 -16.39 1.03 -27.77
C PHE A 14 -15.96 -0.30 -27.11
N SER A 15 -14.97 -0.99 -27.70
CA SER A 15 -14.46 -2.28 -27.21
C SER A 15 -13.33 -2.14 -26.19
N LEU A 16 -12.82 -0.92 -25.96
CA LEU A 16 -11.93 -0.62 -24.83
C LEU A 16 -12.78 -0.50 -23.55
N LYS A 17 -13.24 -1.65 -23.04
CA LYS A 17 -13.56 -1.75 -21.61
C LYS A 17 -12.25 -1.57 -20.87
N LEU A 18 -11.93 -0.34 -20.48
CA LEU A 18 -10.95 -0.08 -19.44
C LEU A 18 -11.43 -0.86 -18.20
N SER A 19 -10.83 -2.02 -17.93
CA SER A 19 -10.94 -2.61 -16.60
C SER A 19 -10.23 -1.64 -15.68
N MET A 20 -10.98 -0.74 -15.06
CA MET A 20 -10.46 -0.03 -13.91
C MET A 20 -10.17 -1.12 -12.89
N ALA A 21 -8.89 -1.36 -12.61
CA ALA A 21 -8.51 -2.19 -11.48
C ALA A 21 -9.09 -1.48 -10.25
N GLU A 22 -10.16 -2.03 -9.68
CA GLU A 22 -10.77 -1.42 -8.50
C GLU A 22 -9.77 -1.57 -7.35
N ALA A 23 -9.29 -0.43 -6.85
CA ALA A 23 -8.44 -0.38 -5.67
C ALA A 23 -9.20 -1.04 -4.52
N THR A 24 -8.72 -2.20 -4.08
CA THR A 24 -9.32 -2.93 -2.95
C THR A 24 -8.55 -2.56 -1.70
N GLU A 25 -9.24 -1.93 -0.76
CA GLU A 25 -8.73 -1.60 0.56
C GLU A 25 -8.84 -2.83 1.49
N TYR A 26 -7.76 -3.12 2.20
CA TYR A 26 -7.70 -4.16 3.22
C TYR A 26 -7.31 -3.54 4.55
N SER A 27 -7.73 -4.15 5.66
CA SER A 27 -7.33 -3.70 6.99
C SER A 27 -7.06 -4.84 7.96
N ALA A 28 -6.17 -4.60 8.92
CA ALA A 28 -5.86 -5.55 9.98
C ALA A 28 -5.42 -4.83 11.26
N THR A 29 -5.88 -5.32 12.41
CA THR A 29 -5.39 -4.90 13.73
C THR A 29 -4.26 -5.82 14.16
N VAL A 30 -3.08 -5.25 14.39
CA VAL A 30 -1.82 -5.98 14.55
C VAL A 30 -0.94 -5.35 15.61
N SER A 31 -0.14 -6.17 16.29
CA SER A 31 0.97 -5.68 17.10
C SER A 31 2.22 -5.56 16.24
N VAL A 32 2.83 -4.38 16.26
CA VAL A 32 4.07 -4.05 15.53
C VAL A 32 5.25 -4.68 16.26
N THR A 33 6.08 -5.43 15.55
CA THR A 33 7.26 -6.09 16.10
C THR A 33 8.55 -5.36 15.78
N ASN A 34 8.62 -4.70 14.62
CA ASN A 34 9.79 -3.96 14.19
C ASN A 34 9.41 -2.84 13.21
N LEU A 35 10.21 -1.78 13.21
CA LEU A 35 10.13 -0.67 12.25
C LEU A 35 11.49 -0.56 11.55
N LEU A 36 11.49 -0.60 10.22
CA LEU A 36 12.70 -0.50 9.41
C LEU A 36 12.61 0.71 8.48
N PRO A 37 13.08 1.89 8.91
CA PRO A 37 13.23 3.05 8.03
C PRO A 37 14.33 2.81 6.99
N VAL A 38 14.02 2.94 5.71
CA VAL A 38 14.97 2.71 4.62
C VAL A 38 15.41 4.05 4.02
N ILE A 39 16.63 4.46 4.36
CA ILE A 39 17.21 5.76 3.93
C ILE A 39 18.12 5.67 2.70
N ALA A 40 18.49 4.45 2.30
CA ALA A 40 19.38 4.19 1.17
C ALA A 40 19.00 2.88 0.48
N SER A 41 19.36 2.75 -0.81
CA SER A 41 19.05 1.56 -1.59
C SER A 41 19.75 0.34 -0.99
N ARG A 42 19.04 -0.77 -0.85
CA ARG A 42 19.58 -2.03 -0.32
C ARG A 42 19.69 -3.04 -1.45
N PRO A 43 20.77 -3.85 -1.54
CA PRO A 43 20.90 -4.86 -2.59
C PRO A 43 19.74 -5.88 -2.65
N VAL A 44 19.06 -6.10 -1.52
CA VAL A 44 17.96 -7.07 -1.39
C VAL A 44 16.59 -6.41 -1.59
N GLU A 45 16.47 -5.09 -1.43
CA GLU A 45 15.20 -4.32 -1.45
C GLU A 45 15.48 -2.92 -2.02
N GLY A 46 15.82 -2.88 -3.31
CA GLY A 46 16.41 -1.71 -3.97
C GLY A 46 15.47 -0.51 -4.06
N ASN A 47 14.16 -0.77 -4.10
CA ASN A 47 13.11 0.23 -4.31
C ASN A 47 12.46 0.73 -3.01
N SER A 48 12.94 0.27 -1.84
CA SER A 48 12.36 0.63 -0.54
C SER A 48 12.78 2.00 0.00
N ILE A 49 13.61 2.77 -0.72
CA ILE A 49 14.06 4.10 -0.28
C ILE A 49 12.87 5.04 -0.06
N GLY A 50 12.86 5.74 1.07
CA GLY A 50 11.80 6.69 1.38
C GLY A 50 10.54 6.01 1.92
N TYR A 51 10.65 4.76 2.38
CA TYR A 51 9.61 4.06 3.12
C TYR A 51 10.13 3.64 4.50
N THR A 52 9.20 3.49 5.43
CA THR A 52 9.40 2.79 6.69
C THR A 52 8.60 1.51 6.64
N ARG A 53 9.29 0.36 6.61
CA ARG A 53 8.64 -0.95 6.63
C ARG A 53 8.21 -1.30 8.04
N ILE A 54 6.94 -1.63 8.19
CA ILE A 54 6.29 -1.97 9.45
C ILE A 54 6.12 -3.49 9.47
N TYR A 55 6.74 -4.17 10.43
CA TYR A 55 6.58 -5.62 10.58
C TYR A 55 5.57 -5.96 11.67
N PHE A 56 4.78 -7.00 11.42
CA PHE A 56 3.72 -7.45 12.30
C PHE A 56 4.06 -8.78 12.98
N SER A 57 3.44 -9.00 14.13
CA SER A 57 3.55 -10.25 14.90
C SER A 57 2.73 -11.41 14.33
N ALA A 58 1.75 -11.11 13.49
CA ALA A 58 0.82 -12.08 12.91
C ALA A 58 0.63 -11.84 11.41
N VAL A 59 0.21 -12.90 10.72
CA VAL A 59 -0.17 -12.87 9.30
C VAL A 59 -1.46 -12.08 9.14
N THR A 60 -1.46 -11.11 8.24
CA THR A 60 -2.63 -10.33 7.81
C THR A 60 -3.20 -10.86 6.49
N ASN A 61 -4.33 -10.32 6.06
CA ASN A 61 -4.87 -10.57 4.72
C ASN A 61 -4.91 -9.26 3.95
N PHE A 62 -3.83 -8.96 3.21
CA PHE A 62 -3.70 -7.77 2.36
C PHE A 62 -3.78 -8.13 0.87
N GLY A 63 -4.62 -9.10 0.53
CA GLY A 63 -4.78 -9.57 -0.84
C GLY A 63 -3.51 -10.25 -1.36
N THR A 64 -2.94 -9.71 -2.43
CA THR A 64 -1.71 -10.23 -3.06
C THR A 64 -0.43 -9.75 -2.38
N CYS A 65 -0.52 -8.78 -1.47
CA CYS A 65 0.63 -8.25 -0.76
C CYS A 65 1.15 -9.19 0.32
N ARG A 66 2.41 -8.98 0.69
CA ARG A 66 3.05 -9.57 1.85
C ARG A 66 2.18 -9.37 3.10
N THR A 67 1.94 -10.47 3.80
CA THR A 67 1.01 -10.54 4.92
C THR A 67 1.64 -10.23 6.27
N THR A 68 2.96 -10.05 6.32
CA THR A 68 3.70 -9.81 7.58
C THR A 68 4.32 -8.43 7.65
N ALA A 69 4.08 -7.59 6.64
CA ALA A 69 4.59 -6.23 6.59
C ALA A 69 3.69 -5.29 5.78
N ALA A 70 3.80 -4.00 6.05
CA ALA A 70 3.28 -2.93 5.21
C ALA A 70 4.28 -1.77 5.18
N ASP A 71 4.26 -0.97 4.12
CA ASP A 71 5.19 0.15 3.95
C ASP A 71 4.49 1.49 4.18
N LEU A 72 5.04 2.30 5.07
CA LEU A 72 4.61 3.69 5.22
C LEU A 72 5.57 4.59 4.45
N GLN A 73 5.06 5.32 3.46
CA GLN A 73 5.87 6.26 2.69
C GLN A 73 6.31 7.44 3.57
N SER A 74 7.62 7.61 3.70
CA SER A 74 8.28 8.67 4.48
C SER A 74 8.29 9.98 3.69
N THR A 75 7.25 10.80 3.86
CA THR A 75 7.15 12.15 3.29
C THR A 75 6.81 13.16 4.37
N THR A 76 7.05 14.45 4.12
CA THR A 76 6.63 15.53 5.03
C THR A 76 5.13 15.48 5.32
N ALA A 77 4.31 15.08 4.34
CA ALA A 77 2.87 14.94 4.50
C ALA A 77 2.51 13.79 5.46
N ASN A 78 3.26 12.69 5.46
CA ASN A 78 2.95 11.48 6.23
C ASN A 78 3.67 11.40 7.59
N ASN A 79 4.53 12.36 7.93
CA ASN A 79 5.30 12.37 9.19
C ASN A 79 4.39 12.28 10.44
N HIS A 80 3.17 12.82 10.38
CA HIS A 80 2.21 12.70 11.48
C HIS A 80 1.76 11.24 11.70
N VAL A 81 1.57 10.46 10.63
CA VAL A 81 1.24 9.03 10.70
C VAL A 81 2.40 8.25 11.32
N LEU A 82 3.63 8.55 10.91
CA LEU A 82 4.83 7.93 11.47
C LEU A 82 4.97 8.24 12.97
N ALA A 83 4.68 9.47 13.40
CA ALA A 83 4.72 9.86 14.81
C ALA A 83 3.69 9.08 15.66
N ILE A 84 2.47 8.89 15.14
CA ILE A 84 1.44 8.08 15.81
C ILE A 84 1.90 6.62 15.92
N LEU A 85 2.42 6.05 14.84
CA LEU A 85 2.95 4.68 14.80
C LEU A 85 4.08 4.47 15.81
N LEU A 86 5.06 5.39 15.85
CA LEU A 86 6.18 5.34 16.79
C LEU A 86 5.68 5.40 18.25
N THR A 87 4.68 6.23 18.51
CA THR A 87 4.08 6.35 19.84
C THR A 87 3.35 5.07 20.24
N ALA A 88 2.54 4.50 19.35
CA ALA A 88 1.84 3.23 19.59
C ALA A 88 2.83 2.08 19.82
N PHE A 89 3.89 2.00 19.00
CA PHE A 89 4.94 1.00 19.14
C PHE A 89 5.68 1.12 20.48
N ALA A 90 6.09 2.33 20.86
CA ALA A 90 6.76 2.57 22.15
C ALA A 90 5.88 2.23 23.36
N GLN A 91 4.56 2.35 23.23
CA GLN A 91 3.58 1.98 24.26
C GLN A 91 3.18 0.50 24.21
N GLY A 92 3.67 -0.28 23.25
CA GLY A 92 3.26 -1.67 23.05
C GLY A 92 1.78 -1.82 22.64
N LYS A 93 1.18 -0.78 22.08
CA LYS A 93 -0.21 -0.82 21.60
C LYS A 93 -0.30 -1.49 20.24
N SER A 94 -1.41 -2.19 20.01
CA SER A 94 -1.78 -2.63 18.67
C SER A 94 -2.21 -1.44 17.82
N VAL A 95 -2.08 -1.58 16.50
CA VAL A 95 -2.51 -0.59 15.50
C VAL A 95 -3.41 -1.27 14.48
N THR A 96 -4.41 -0.55 13.97
CA THR A 96 -5.15 -0.99 12.77
C THR A 96 -4.52 -0.30 11.57
N VAL A 97 -4.02 -1.12 10.65
CA VAL A 97 -3.40 -0.66 9.40
C VAL A 97 -4.38 -0.89 8.27
N TYR A 98 -4.62 0.14 7.47
CA TYR A 98 -5.36 0.07 6.22
C TYR A 98 -4.36 0.20 5.06
N VAL A 99 -4.53 -0.65 4.05
CA VAL A 99 -3.67 -0.69 2.88
C VAL A 99 -4.48 -0.75 1.60
N ASP A 100 -3.92 -0.17 0.54
CA ASP A 100 -4.43 -0.30 -0.82
C ASP A 100 -3.58 -1.35 -1.56
N SER A 101 -4.24 -2.41 -2.04
CA SER A 101 -3.58 -3.51 -2.77
C SER A 101 -2.98 -3.11 -4.12
N THR A 102 -3.33 -1.94 -4.64
CA THR A 102 -2.77 -1.41 -5.89
C THR A 102 -1.55 -0.51 -5.66
N LEU A 103 -1.35 -0.03 -4.43
CA LEU A 103 -0.21 0.79 -4.03
C LEU A 103 0.84 -0.11 -3.37
N THR A 104 1.85 -0.51 -4.13
CA THR A 104 2.85 -1.48 -3.67
C THR A 104 4.27 -0.99 -3.86
N ASN A 105 5.14 -1.43 -2.96
CA ASN A 105 6.57 -1.40 -3.13
C ASN A 105 7.08 -2.85 -3.11
N GLU A 106 7.50 -3.35 -4.27
CA GLU A 106 7.77 -4.78 -4.50
C GLU A 106 6.52 -5.63 -4.19
N ASP A 107 6.57 -6.50 -3.19
CA ASP A 107 5.44 -7.31 -2.73
C ASP A 107 4.72 -6.71 -1.52
N VAL A 108 5.12 -5.54 -1.03
CA VAL A 108 4.59 -4.95 0.20
C VAL A 108 3.59 -3.84 -0.12
N CYS A 109 2.42 -3.93 0.49
CA CYS A 109 1.36 -2.93 0.36
C CYS A 109 1.70 -1.63 1.11
N GLN A 110 1.30 -0.50 0.54
CA GLN A 110 1.44 0.80 1.17
C GLN A 110 0.30 1.07 2.17
N VAL A 111 0.66 1.60 3.33
CA VAL A 111 -0.29 2.10 4.33
C VAL A 111 -0.96 3.37 3.83
N THR A 112 -2.29 3.37 3.81
CA THR A 112 -3.12 4.53 3.47
C THR A 112 -3.68 5.20 4.72
N VAL A 113 -4.04 4.42 5.75
CA VAL A 113 -4.55 4.90 7.03
C VAL A 113 -3.98 4.06 8.16
N LEU A 114 -3.73 4.70 9.30
CA LEU A 114 -3.34 4.04 10.54
C LEU A 114 -4.18 4.57 11.70
N THR A 115 -4.72 3.67 12.51
CA THR A 115 -5.41 4.03 13.75
C THR A 115 -4.84 3.26 14.93
N VAL A 116 -4.96 3.86 16.12
CA VAL A 116 -4.65 3.20 17.40
C VAL A 116 -5.99 2.95 18.08
N PRO A 117 -6.49 1.70 18.14
CA PRO A 117 -7.70 1.39 18.88
C PRO A 117 -7.56 1.82 20.35
N GLN A 118 -8.67 2.28 20.93
CA GLN A 118 -8.70 2.76 22.32
C GLN A 118 -8.41 1.65 23.32
#